data_AF-R7KTR0-F1
#
_entry.id   AF-R7KTR0-F1
#
_cell.length_a   1.000
_cell.length_b   1.000
_cell.length_c   1.000
_cell.angle_alpha   90.00
_cell.angle_beta   90.00
_cell.angle_gamma   90.00
#
_symmetry.space_group_name_H-M   'P 1'
#
loop_
_entity.id
_entity.type
_entity.pdbx_description
1 polymer ?
#
loop_
_entity_poly.entity_id
_entity_poly.type
_entity_poly.pdbx_seq_one_letter_code
_entity_poly.pdbx_strand_id
1 'polypeptide(L)'
;MEDYISTIKVVRNSLSNDQKWKTRYDRYMTNLTDEKLERFAKAQKQFSVPAPFHLYMRLSTAVNECSSIRTYFELRFHGQSVAEILVYNDLDKEVFTAIKAPSNIIKTLKATGMNIEAEKILQYHCECYNESNIDQWLSWHSEQAKDFRKIYLDLENKIQSDSAVKKALGQPEHDMECELLKNYSQKSSAGKEILNIQPVMMGNTGARFQMPTAIKASTAKNGTANIEYSNSKHSGGGIDILARMGSGKGTKLAVLELKDSYSKSEPPEKVMHQAVAYATFIRELLKSDCGEKWWKFFGFGGNIPQKLEIKAIVVMPYDANAKTNFGGMELPIDNDTIKLGYIYRSDIQGNQKICI
;
A
#
# COMPACT_ATOMS: atom_id res chain seq x y z
N MET A 1 -5.75 -18.89 19.74
CA MET A 1 -6.88 -17.96 19.97
C MET A 1 -6.56 -16.95 21.06
N GLU A 2 -6.30 -17.38 22.31
CA GLU A 2 -5.99 -16.47 23.43
C GLU A 2 -4.87 -15.47 23.14
N ASP A 3 -3.82 -15.91 22.45
CA ASP A 3 -2.68 -15.07 22.08
C ASP A 3 -3.06 -13.90 21.15
N TYR A 4 -3.89 -14.15 20.12
CA TYR A 4 -4.40 -13.09 19.25
C TYR A 4 -5.42 -12.18 19.95
N ILE A 5 -6.23 -12.72 20.88
CA ILE A 5 -7.09 -11.87 21.73
C ILE A 5 -6.23 -10.93 22.59
N SER A 6 -5.05 -11.35 23.04
CA SER A 6 -4.12 -10.47 23.78
C SER A 6 -3.67 -9.28 22.91
N THR A 7 -3.46 -9.50 21.61
CA THR A 7 -3.12 -8.45 20.64
C THR A 7 -4.22 -7.40 20.54
N ILE A 8 -5.48 -7.84 20.45
CA ILE A 8 -6.64 -6.94 20.44
C ILE A 8 -6.65 -6.09 21.71
N LYS A 9 -6.46 -6.71 22.88
CA LYS A 9 -6.46 -6.00 24.17
C LYS A 9 -5.35 -4.95 24.23
N VAL A 10 -4.13 -5.28 23.80
CA VAL A 10 -3.01 -4.32 23.78
C VAL A 10 -3.30 -3.14 22.88
N VAL A 11 -3.81 -3.37 21.66
CA VAL A 11 -4.18 -2.28 20.74
C VAL A 11 -5.29 -1.41 21.32
N ARG A 12 -6.37 -2.01 21.83
CA ARG A 12 -7.48 -1.25 22.43
C ARG A 12 -7.02 -0.43 23.64
N ASN A 13 -6.17 -0.99 24.50
CA ASN A 13 -5.61 -0.27 25.64
C ASN A 13 -4.76 0.92 25.17
N SER A 14 -3.89 0.72 24.19
CA SER A 14 -3.07 1.78 23.60
C SER A 14 -3.92 2.93 23.01
N LEU A 15 -4.95 2.58 22.23
CA LEU A 15 -5.87 3.56 21.64
C LEU A 15 -6.79 4.22 22.67
N SER A 16 -7.06 3.53 23.80
CA SER A 16 -7.85 4.08 24.91
C SER A 16 -7.06 5.12 25.69
N ASN A 17 -5.78 4.84 25.94
CA ASN A 17 -4.88 5.68 26.70
C ASN A 17 -4.49 6.98 25.97
N ASP A 18 -4.39 6.97 24.63
CA ASP A 18 -4.16 8.18 23.84
C ASP A 18 -5.22 8.30 22.74
N GLN A 19 -6.11 9.28 22.88
CA GLN A 19 -7.23 9.51 21.96
C GLN A 19 -6.90 10.48 20.81
N LYS A 20 -5.66 11.02 20.71
CA LYS A 20 -5.29 12.01 19.68
C LYS A 20 -5.45 11.46 18.27
N TRP A 21 -5.38 10.14 18.10
CA TRP A 21 -5.65 9.51 16.82
C TRP A 21 -7.06 9.83 16.30
N LYS A 22 -8.11 9.88 17.14
CA LYS A 22 -9.47 10.19 16.67
C LYS A 22 -9.52 11.52 15.93
N THR A 23 -8.96 12.56 16.53
CA THR A 23 -8.83 13.89 15.91
C THR A 23 -7.94 13.86 14.67
N ARG A 24 -6.83 13.12 14.70
CA ARG A 24 -5.94 12.97 13.53
C ARG A 24 -6.67 12.38 12.33
N TYR A 25 -7.43 11.31 12.55
CA TYR A 25 -8.12 10.56 11.49
C TYR A 25 -9.41 11.24 11.04
N ASP A 26 -10.12 11.95 11.92
CA ASP A 26 -11.21 12.82 11.49
C ASP A 26 -10.70 13.96 10.59
N ARG A 27 -9.61 14.62 10.97
CA ARG A 27 -8.99 15.68 10.15
C ARG A 27 -8.61 15.20 8.76
N TYR A 28 -8.12 13.96 8.62
CA TYR A 28 -7.83 13.41 7.29
C TYR A 28 -9.06 13.40 6.39
N MET A 29 -10.20 12.92 6.89
CA MET A 29 -11.43 12.85 6.09
C MET A 29 -12.10 14.21 5.92
N THR A 30 -12.01 15.10 6.91
CA THR A 30 -12.48 16.48 6.78
C THR A 30 -11.71 17.25 5.69
N ASN A 31 -10.42 16.96 5.50
CA ASN A 31 -9.58 17.60 4.48
C ASN A 31 -9.56 16.86 3.13
N LEU A 32 -10.02 15.61 3.09
CA LEU A 32 -10.09 14.77 1.89
C LEU A 32 -11.54 14.68 1.42
N THR A 33 -12.10 15.81 1.01
CA THR A 33 -13.49 15.92 0.56
C THR A 33 -13.73 15.22 -0.78
N ASP A 34 -15.00 14.93 -1.10
CA ASP A 34 -15.38 14.36 -2.41
C ASP A 34 -14.90 15.27 -3.56
N GLU A 35 -15.03 16.59 -3.44
CA GLU A 35 -14.50 17.57 -4.42
C GLU A 35 -12.98 17.42 -4.63
N LYS A 36 -12.23 17.22 -3.54
CA LYS A 36 -10.78 17.02 -3.60
C LYS A 36 -10.44 15.71 -4.31
N LEU A 37 -11.19 14.63 -4.05
CA LEU A 37 -11.02 13.35 -4.73
C LEU A 37 -11.36 13.42 -6.22
N GLU A 38 -12.41 14.15 -6.60
CA GLU A 38 -12.75 14.39 -8.01
C GLU A 38 -11.66 15.19 -8.72
N ARG A 39 -11.09 16.20 -8.06
CA ARG A 39 -9.96 16.96 -8.57
C ARG A 39 -8.75 16.07 -8.81
N PHE A 40 -8.43 15.15 -7.90
CA PHE A 40 -7.35 14.20 -8.11
C PHE A 40 -7.61 13.30 -9.32
N ALA A 41 -8.86 12.85 -9.51
CA ALA A 41 -9.22 12.02 -10.66
C ALA A 41 -9.09 12.81 -11.99
N LYS A 42 -9.40 14.11 -12.00
CA LYS A 42 -9.16 14.99 -13.15
C LYS A 42 -7.67 15.20 -13.40
N ALA A 43 -6.89 15.48 -12.35
CA ALA A 43 -5.44 15.65 -12.43
C ALA A 43 -4.74 14.41 -13.00
N GLN A 44 -5.12 13.22 -12.53
CA GLN A 44 -4.55 11.97 -13.05
C GLN A 44 -4.81 11.77 -14.54
N LYS A 45 -5.97 12.18 -15.06
CA LYS A 45 -6.30 12.05 -16.49
C LYS A 45 -5.46 12.93 -17.41
N GLN A 46 -4.71 13.90 -16.88
CA GLN A 46 -3.85 14.77 -17.67
C GLN A 46 -2.57 14.07 -18.16
N PHE A 47 -2.23 12.90 -17.61
CA PHE A 47 -1.04 12.14 -18.02
C PHE A 47 -1.31 10.62 -18.05
N SER A 48 -0.56 9.93 -18.89
CA SER A 48 -0.54 8.47 -18.88
C SER A 48 0.50 7.94 -17.89
N VAL A 49 0.20 6.79 -17.28
CA VAL A 49 1.16 6.03 -16.48
C VAL A 49 1.60 4.83 -17.32
N PRO A 50 2.73 4.92 -18.05
CA PRO A 50 3.18 3.83 -18.89
C PRO A 50 3.74 2.68 -18.05
N ALA A 51 3.66 1.46 -18.59
CA ALA A 51 4.43 0.35 -18.04
C ALA A 51 5.94 0.70 -18.07
N PRO A 52 6.73 0.27 -17.08
CA PRO A 52 6.39 -0.64 -15.97
C PRO A 52 5.88 0.05 -14.69
N PHE A 53 5.53 1.33 -14.75
CA PHE A 53 5.24 2.10 -13.54
C PHE A 53 3.84 1.88 -12.97
N HIS A 54 3.72 2.16 -11.67
CA HIS A 54 2.46 2.19 -10.95
C HIS A 54 2.32 3.49 -10.16
N LEU A 55 1.08 3.99 -10.11
CA LEU A 55 0.76 5.24 -9.44
C LEU A 55 0.34 5.00 -7.99
N TYR A 56 0.87 5.81 -7.08
CA TYR A 56 0.57 5.79 -5.66
C TYR A 56 0.20 7.20 -5.19
N MET A 57 -0.61 7.31 -4.14
CA MET A 57 -0.81 8.56 -3.43
C MET A 57 -0.92 8.29 -1.93
N ARG A 58 0.05 8.81 -1.16
CA ARG A 58 0.04 8.73 0.29
C ARG A 58 -1.06 9.62 0.85
N LEU A 59 -1.72 9.17 1.92
CA LEU A 59 -2.76 9.96 2.58
C LEU A 59 -2.25 11.32 3.07
N SER A 60 -1.02 11.36 3.61
CA SER A 60 -0.40 12.60 4.08
C SER A 60 -0.20 13.60 2.94
N THR A 61 0.27 13.14 1.78
CA THR A 61 0.44 13.96 0.57
C THR A 61 -0.91 14.46 0.07
N ALA A 62 -1.89 13.57 -0.02
CA ALA A 62 -3.27 13.91 -0.41
C ALA A 62 -3.87 15.00 0.49
N VAL A 63 -3.65 14.91 1.79
CA VAL A 63 -4.24 15.84 2.77
C VAL A 63 -3.45 17.14 2.88
N ASN A 64 -2.13 17.08 3.03
CA ASN A 64 -1.31 18.23 3.45
C ASN A 64 -0.60 18.95 2.30
N GLU A 65 -0.27 18.24 1.22
CA GLU A 65 0.55 18.79 0.12
C GLU A 65 -0.31 19.17 -1.10
N CYS A 66 -1.40 18.43 -1.35
CA CYS A 66 -2.31 18.75 -2.45
C CYS A 66 -3.27 19.90 -2.10
N SER A 67 -3.43 20.84 -3.04
CA SER A 67 -4.26 22.05 -2.91
C SER A 67 -5.29 22.14 -4.05
N SER A 68 -5.99 23.27 -4.15
CA SER A 68 -6.84 23.58 -5.31
C SER A 68 -6.04 23.71 -6.60
N ILE A 69 -4.80 24.18 -6.51
CA ILE A 69 -3.93 24.46 -7.65
C ILE A 69 -3.07 23.24 -8.01
N ARG A 70 -2.65 22.44 -7.03
CA ARG A 70 -1.65 21.38 -7.24
C ARG A 70 -2.11 20.02 -6.74
N THR A 71 -1.78 18.96 -7.47
CA THR A 71 -1.95 17.57 -7.04
C THR A 71 -0.67 16.78 -7.28
N TYR A 72 -0.27 16.02 -6.27
CA TYR A 72 0.96 15.23 -6.27
C TYR A 72 0.64 13.74 -6.28
N PHE A 73 1.35 13.00 -7.11
CA PHE A 73 1.36 11.54 -7.13
C PHE A 73 2.78 11.02 -6.98
N GLU A 74 2.89 9.78 -6.56
CA GLU A 74 4.14 9.04 -6.52
C GLU A 74 4.15 7.99 -7.63
N LEU A 75 5.22 7.96 -8.41
CA LEU A 75 5.45 6.97 -9.43
C LEU A 75 6.40 5.91 -8.87
N ARG A 76 5.97 4.64 -8.94
CA ARG A 76 6.74 3.51 -8.42
C ARG A 76 7.08 2.48 -9.48
N PHE A 77 8.25 1.86 -9.33
CA PHE A 77 8.73 0.72 -10.12
C PHE A 77 9.05 -0.43 -9.17
N HIS A 78 8.44 -1.60 -9.38
CA HIS A 78 8.52 -2.75 -8.44
C HIS A 78 8.33 -2.35 -6.96
N GLY A 79 7.33 -1.50 -6.70
CA GLY A 79 6.98 -1.02 -5.35
C GLY A 79 7.89 0.06 -4.77
N GLN A 80 8.99 0.42 -5.47
CA GLN A 80 9.93 1.46 -5.02
C GLN A 80 9.58 2.82 -5.64
N SER A 81 9.65 3.88 -4.84
CA SER A 81 9.49 5.26 -5.32
C SER A 81 10.63 5.63 -6.27
N VAL A 82 10.30 6.10 -7.47
CA VAL A 82 11.29 6.47 -8.50
C VAL A 82 11.09 7.86 -9.05
N ALA A 83 9.89 8.42 -8.88
CA ALA A 83 9.61 9.82 -9.19
C ALA A 83 8.38 10.33 -8.44
N GLU A 84 8.25 11.64 -8.34
CA GLU A 84 7.00 12.33 -8.00
C GLU A 84 6.46 13.04 -9.22
N ILE A 85 5.13 13.00 -9.38
CA ILE A 85 4.41 13.70 -10.44
C ILE A 85 3.61 14.82 -9.81
N LEU A 86 3.76 16.02 -10.34
CA LEU A 86 2.97 17.18 -9.99
C LEU A 86 2.10 17.56 -11.17
N VAL A 87 0.82 17.79 -10.90
CA VAL A 87 -0.15 18.32 -11.85
C VAL A 87 -0.65 19.67 -11.35
N TYR A 88 -0.62 20.68 -12.21
CA TYR A 88 -1.39 21.91 -12.00
C TYR A 88 -2.85 21.68 -12.43
N ASN A 89 -3.78 21.89 -11.52
CA ASN A 89 -5.19 21.53 -11.70
C ASN A 89 -5.97 22.53 -12.56
N ASP A 90 -5.50 23.77 -12.60
CA ASP A 90 -6.09 24.91 -13.30
C ASP A 90 -5.54 25.10 -14.72
N LEU A 91 -4.47 24.38 -15.08
CA LEU A 91 -3.81 24.45 -16.37
C LEU A 91 -3.86 23.07 -17.05
N ASP A 92 -4.21 23.03 -18.33
CA ASP A 92 -4.28 21.76 -19.07
C ASP A 92 -2.88 21.24 -19.41
N LYS A 93 -2.58 20.00 -19.04
CA LYS A 93 -1.34 19.25 -19.35
C LYS A 93 -0.05 19.84 -18.79
N GLU A 94 -0.15 20.76 -17.83
CA GLU A 94 0.97 21.25 -17.03
C GLU A 94 1.31 20.21 -15.96
N VAL A 95 2.00 19.16 -16.41
CA VAL A 95 2.42 18.00 -15.63
C VAL A 95 3.94 17.97 -15.56
N PHE A 96 4.46 17.83 -14.35
CA PHE A 96 5.89 17.85 -14.05
C PHE A 96 6.30 16.58 -13.32
N THR A 97 7.55 16.17 -13.48
CA THR A 97 8.13 15.02 -12.82
C THR A 97 9.45 15.38 -12.16
N ALA A 98 9.59 14.92 -10.92
CA ALA A 98 10.82 14.95 -10.16
C ALA A 98 11.35 13.54 -10.02
N ILE A 99 12.55 13.26 -10.51
CA ILE A 99 13.15 11.92 -10.47
C ILE A 99 13.79 11.69 -9.10
N LYS A 100 13.44 10.56 -8.47
CA LYS A 100 13.90 10.11 -7.14
C LYS A 100 14.46 8.70 -7.19
N ALA A 101 15.32 8.40 -8.17
CA ALA A 101 15.82 7.04 -8.36
C ALA A 101 16.55 6.51 -7.10
N PRO A 102 16.09 5.41 -6.48
CA PRO A 102 16.73 4.82 -5.32
C PRO A 102 18.16 4.34 -5.61
N SER A 103 19.04 4.43 -4.61
CA SER A 103 20.46 4.10 -4.78
C SER A 103 20.73 2.66 -5.25
N ASN A 104 19.89 1.71 -4.87
CA ASN A 104 19.94 0.32 -5.32
C ASN A 104 19.58 0.16 -6.81
N ILE A 105 18.69 1.00 -7.36
CA ILE A 105 18.43 1.01 -8.80
C ILE A 105 19.66 1.49 -9.56
N ILE A 106 20.27 2.59 -9.11
CA ILE A 106 21.51 3.14 -9.70
C ILE A 106 22.64 2.10 -9.64
N LYS A 107 22.82 1.44 -8.49
CA LYS A 107 23.80 0.34 -8.33
C LYS A 107 23.51 -0.84 -9.26
N THR A 108 22.24 -1.20 -9.45
CA THR A 108 21.84 -2.32 -10.32
C THR A 108 22.15 -2.00 -11.78
N LEU A 109 21.86 -0.79 -12.26
CA LEU A 109 22.23 -0.35 -13.60
C LEU A 109 23.74 -0.48 -13.83
N LYS A 110 24.53 0.02 -12.87
CA LYS A 110 25.99 -0.08 -12.90
C LYS A 110 26.49 -1.52 -12.94
N ALA A 111 25.98 -2.39 -12.06
CA ALA A 111 26.43 -3.77 -11.94
C ALA A 111 26.05 -4.65 -13.14
N THR A 112 24.94 -4.34 -13.80
CA THR A 112 24.44 -5.10 -14.96
C THR A 112 25.03 -4.64 -16.28
N GLY A 113 25.89 -3.62 -16.28
CA GLY A 113 26.44 -3.01 -17.50
C GLY A 113 25.37 -2.30 -18.33
N MET A 114 24.18 -2.05 -17.76
CA MET A 114 23.11 -1.34 -18.42
C MET A 114 23.47 0.14 -18.52
N ASN A 115 23.89 0.53 -19.73
CA ASN A 115 23.96 1.89 -20.23
C ASN A 115 24.51 2.92 -19.22
N ILE A 116 25.83 3.16 -19.25
CA ILE A 116 26.51 4.20 -18.44
C ILE A 116 25.79 5.56 -18.54
N GLU A 117 25.14 5.86 -19.67
CA GLU A 117 24.38 7.08 -19.85
C GLU A 117 23.08 7.11 -19.02
N ALA A 118 22.40 5.97 -18.88
CA ALA A 118 21.22 5.86 -18.02
C ALA A 118 21.55 6.13 -16.55
N GLU A 119 22.67 5.59 -16.06
CA GLU A 119 23.18 5.87 -14.71
C GLU A 119 23.40 7.37 -14.52
N LYS A 120 24.11 8.02 -15.46
CA LYS A 120 24.41 9.46 -15.41
C LYS A 120 23.15 10.32 -15.43
N ILE A 121 22.19 10.01 -16.30
CA ILE A 121 20.91 10.74 -16.41
C ILE A 121 20.16 10.68 -15.07
N LEU A 122 20.00 9.48 -14.50
CA LEU A 122 19.30 9.34 -13.22
C LEU A 122 20.05 10.03 -12.08
N GLN A 123 21.37 9.86 -12.00
CA GLN A 123 22.19 10.49 -10.97
C GLN A 123 22.09 12.02 -11.03
N TYR A 124 22.24 12.61 -12.22
CA TYR A 124 22.15 14.05 -12.44
C TYR A 124 20.80 14.62 -11.97
N HIS A 125 19.69 13.99 -12.37
CA HIS A 125 18.37 14.47 -11.99
C HIS A 125 18.06 14.25 -10.50
N CYS A 126 18.60 13.19 -9.88
CA CYS A 126 18.52 13.00 -8.43
C CYS A 126 19.31 14.07 -7.66
N GLU A 127 20.48 14.49 -8.15
CA GLU A 127 21.29 15.55 -7.53
C GLU A 127 20.65 16.93 -7.68
N CYS A 128 19.96 17.16 -8.80
CA CYS A 128 19.21 18.38 -9.06
C CYS A 128 17.82 18.37 -8.41
N TYR A 129 17.43 17.29 -7.74
CA TYR A 129 16.12 17.20 -7.11
C TYR A 129 16.00 18.13 -5.90
N ASN A 130 15.03 19.03 -5.94
CA ASN A 130 14.65 19.86 -4.80
C ASN A 130 13.12 19.95 -4.67
N GLU A 131 12.60 19.49 -3.53
CA GLU A 131 11.17 19.53 -3.18
C GLU A 131 10.58 20.94 -3.21
N SER A 132 11.40 21.93 -2.87
CA SER A 132 10.99 23.32 -2.74
C SER A 132 11.20 24.14 -4.02
N ASN A 133 11.89 23.59 -5.03
CA ASN A 133 12.17 24.29 -6.29
C ASN A 133 11.59 23.54 -7.49
N ILE A 134 10.36 23.92 -7.84
CA ILE A 134 9.60 23.35 -8.95
C ILE A 134 10.24 23.61 -10.32
N ASP A 135 11.04 24.66 -10.45
CA ASP A 135 11.70 25.01 -11.72
C ASP A 135 12.76 23.97 -12.12
N GLN A 136 13.15 23.10 -11.18
CA GLN A 136 14.05 21.96 -11.42
C GLN A 136 13.30 20.69 -11.80
N TRP A 137 11.96 20.70 -11.79
CA TRP A 137 11.16 19.56 -12.22
C TRP A 137 11.06 19.54 -13.74
N LEU A 138 11.10 18.36 -14.32
CA LEU A 138 11.00 18.19 -15.76
C LEU A 138 9.54 18.23 -16.17
N SER A 139 9.21 18.91 -17.27
CA SER A 139 7.91 18.69 -17.91
C SER A 139 7.76 17.20 -18.24
N TRP A 140 6.64 16.59 -17.87
CA TRP A 140 6.36 15.17 -18.09
C TRP A 140 6.48 14.77 -19.57
N HIS A 141 6.23 15.73 -20.46
CA HIS A 141 6.26 15.54 -21.91
C HIS A 141 7.62 15.86 -22.55
N SER A 142 8.61 16.31 -21.77
CA SER A 142 9.96 16.60 -22.28
C SER A 142 10.71 15.34 -22.72
N GLU A 143 11.74 15.52 -23.54
CA GLU A 143 12.62 14.41 -23.95
C GLU A 143 13.33 13.78 -22.75
N GLN A 144 13.79 14.58 -21.77
CA GLN A 144 14.43 14.05 -20.56
C GLN A 144 13.48 13.16 -19.74
N ALA A 145 12.20 13.53 -19.64
CA ALA A 145 11.20 12.70 -18.98
C ALA A 145 10.88 11.43 -19.79
N LYS A 146 10.97 11.47 -21.13
CA LYS A 146 10.85 10.28 -21.98
C LYS A 146 12.06 9.35 -21.79
N ASP A 147 13.27 9.89 -21.72
CA ASP A 147 14.49 9.12 -21.46
C ASP A 147 14.42 8.42 -20.10
N PHE A 148 13.97 9.12 -19.05
CA PHE A 148 13.68 8.51 -17.75
C PHE A 148 12.77 7.30 -17.89
N ARG A 149 11.62 7.43 -18.56
CA ARG A 149 10.69 6.31 -18.74
C ARG A 149 11.30 5.16 -19.53
N LYS A 150 12.09 5.48 -20.57
CA LYS A 150 12.79 4.48 -21.40
C LYS A 150 13.79 3.68 -20.59
N ILE A 151 14.56 4.31 -19.71
CA ILE A 151 15.53 3.63 -18.83
C ILE A 151 14.85 2.52 -18.02
N TYR A 152 13.69 2.81 -17.41
CA TYR A 152 12.95 1.82 -16.62
C TYR A 152 12.28 0.75 -17.48
N LEU A 153 11.83 1.09 -18.69
CA LEU A 153 11.33 0.10 -19.64
C LEU A 153 12.43 -0.89 -20.06
N ASP A 154 13.63 -0.39 -20.36
CA ASP A 154 14.78 -1.23 -20.70
C ASP A 154 15.20 -2.10 -19.51
N LEU A 155 15.14 -1.57 -18.28
CA LEU A 155 15.40 -2.31 -17.05
C LEU A 155 14.37 -3.42 -16.81
N GLU A 156 13.07 -3.16 -17.05
CA GLU A 156 12.02 -4.17 -17.01
C GLU A 156 12.28 -5.29 -18.03
N ASN A 157 12.62 -4.94 -19.28
CA ASN A 157 12.95 -5.93 -20.30
C ASN A 157 14.13 -6.80 -19.88
N LYS A 158 15.15 -6.20 -19.24
CA LYS A 158 16.29 -6.94 -18.71
C LYS A 158 15.87 -7.89 -17.58
N ILE A 159 15.03 -7.44 -16.65
CA ILE A 159 14.48 -8.26 -15.57
C ILE A 159 13.75 -9.50 -16.11
N GLN A 160 12.98 -9.33 -17.18
CA GLN A 160 12.26 -10.44 -17.81
C GLN A 160 13.22 -11.46 -18.45
N SER A 161 14.38 -11.01 -18.94
CA SER A 161 15.41 -11.89 -19.50
C SER A 161 16.38 -12.50 -18.46
N ASP A 162 16.47 -11.89 -17.28
CA ASP A 162 17.50 -12.18 -16.28
C ASP A 162 17.01 -11.89 -14.86
N SER A 163 16.56 -12.96 -14.18
CA SER A 163 15.98 -12.87 -12.83
C SER A 163 16.99 -12.42 -11.76
N ALA A 164 18.30 -12.51 -12.04
CA ALA A 164 19.32 -12.00 -11.12
C ALA A 164 19.26 -10.47 -11.01
N VAL A 165 18.82 -9.77 -12.06
CA VAL A 165 18.61 -8.31 -12.05
C VAL A 165 17.48 -7.94 -11.10
N LYS A 166 16.37 -8.69 -11.14
CA LYS A 166 15.26 -8.47 -10.20
C LYS A 166 15.70 -8.65 -8.74
N LYS A 167 16.51 -9.69 -8.47
CA LYS A 167 17.09 -9.93 -7.15
C LYS A 167 18.01 -8.78 -6.70
N ALA A 168 18.79 -8.21 -7.62
CA ALA A 168 19.68 -7.09 -7.33
C ALA A 168 18.95 -5.79 -6.94
N LEU A 169 17.68 -5.62 -7.35
CA LEU A 169 16.85 -4.50 -6.90
C LEU A 169 16.60 -4.54 -5.38
N GLY A 170 16.70 -5.69 -4.71
CA GLY A 170 16.79 -5.76 -3.25
C GLY A 170 15.56 -5.28 -2.47
N GLN A 171 14.35 -5.34 -3.05
CA GLN A 171 13.08 -4.97 -2.39
C GLN A 171 11.95 -5.98 -2.69
N PRO A 172 12.14 -7.26 -2.37
CA PRO A 172 11.21 -8.34 -2.73
C PRO A 172 9.80 -8.20 -2.11
N GLU A 173 9.66 -7.68 -0.89
CA GLU A 173 8.34 -7.47 -0.27
C GLU A 173 7.53 -6.37 -0.97
N HIS A 174 8.16 -5.24 -1.28
CA HIS A 174 7.52 -4.15 -2.04
C HIS A 174 7.18 -4.56 -3.47
N ASP A 175 8.03 -5.36 -4.10
CA ASP A 175 7.76 -5.93 -5.42
C ASP A 175 6.53 -6.86 -5.36
N MET A 176 6.47 -7.75 -4.37
CA MET A 176 5.33 -8.62 -4.15
C MET A 176 4.04 -7.82 -3.90
N GLU A 177 4.08 -6.79 -3.05
CA GLU A 177 2.94 -5.87 -2.83
C GLU A 177 2.48 -5.25 -4.15
N CYS A 178 3.44 -4.78 -4.96
CA CYS A 178 3.18 -4.14 -6.23
C CYS A 178 2.52 -5.10 -7.25
N GLU A 179 2.98 -6.34 -7.32
CA GLU A 179 2.40 -7.39 -8.17
C GLU A 179 0.98 -7.77 -7.70
N LEU A 180 0.79 -7.95 -6.40
CA LEU A 180 -0.51 -8.29 -5.81
C LEU A 180 -1.52 -7.16 -6.03
N LEU A 181 -1.15 -5.91 -5.80
CA LEU A 181 -2.02 -4.77 -6.09
C LEU A 181 -2.38 -4.70 -7.58
N LYS A 182 -1.46 -5.04 -8.49
CA LYS A 182 -1.75 -5.12 -9.94
C LYS A 182 -2.75 -6.24 -10.24
N ASN A 183 -2.57 -7.42 -9.66
CA ASN A 183 -3.47 -8.56 -9.84
C ASN A 183 -4.87 -8.28 -9.25
N TYR A 184 -4.93 -7.84 -8.00
CA TYR A 184 -6.18 -7.64 -7.27
C TYR A 184 -6.99 -6.46 -7.81
N SER A 185 -6.36 -5.45 -8.41
CA SER A 185 -7.05 -4.30 -9.01
C SER A 185 -7.68 -4.60 -10.39
N GLN A 186 -7.47 -5.79 -10.95
CA GLN A 186 -8.08 -6.13 -12.24
C GLN A 186 -9.61 -6.06 -12.17
N LYS A 187 -10.25 -5.61 -13.24
CA LYS A 187 -11.72 -5.59 -13.33
C LYS A 187 -12.28 -6.97 -13.66
N SER A 188 -11.57 -7.73 -14.49
CA SER A 188 -11.91 -9.12 -14.82
C SER A 188 -11.52 -10.06 -13.68
N SER A 189 -12.25 -11.15 -13.55
CA SER A 189 -11.86 -12.30 -12.72
C SER A 189 -10.82 -13.20 -13.39
N ALA A 190 -10.71 -13.17 -14.71
CA ALA A 190 -9.77 -13.98 -15.45
C ALA A 190 -8.32 -13.62 -15.06
N GLY A 191 -7.56 -14.61 -14.58
CA GLY A 191 -6.17 -14.43 -14.17
C GLY A 191 -5.98 -13.80 -12.78
N LYS A 192 -7.06 -13.52 -12.04
CA LYS A 192 -6.94 -13.13 -10.63
C LYS A 192 -6.54 -14.30 -9.76
N GLU A 193 -5.59 -14.05 -8.86
CA GLU A 193 -5.17 -15.02 -7.85
C GLU A 193 -6.29 -15.26 -6.83
N ILE A 194 -6.99 -14.19 -6.42
CA ILE A 194 -8.14 -14.25 -5.52
C ILE A 194 -9.34 -13.59 -6.19
N LEU A 195 -10.48 -14.28 -6.20
CA LEU A 195 -11.73 -13.72 -6.74
C LEU A 195 -12.38 -12.75 -5.76
N ASN A 196 -13.10 -11.76 -6.30
CA ASN A 196 -13.87 -10.77 -5.53
C ASN A 196 -13.05 -9.97 -4.50
N ILE A 197 -11.73 -9.85 -4.71
CA ILE A 197 -10.88 -8.89 -3.99
C ILE A 197 -10.71 -7.62 -4.84
N GLN A 198 -10.75 -6.47 -4.18
CA GLN A 198 -10.44 -5.17 -4.76
C GLN A 198 -9.72 -4.31 -3.72
N PRO A 199 -8.48 -3.85 -3.97
CA PRO A 199 -7.80 -2.93 -3.06
C PRO A 199 -8.60 -1.63 -2.88
N VAL A 200 -8.43 -1.01 -1.71
CA VAL A 200 -8.83 0.39 -1.51
C VAL A 200 -7.86 1.27 -2.28
N MET A 201 -8.39 2.22 -3.06
CA MET A 201 -7.63 3.13 -3.92
C MET A 201 -7.86 4.57 -3.49
N MET A 202 -7.00 5.50 -3.92
CA MET A 202 -7.19 6.92 -3.65
C MET A 202 -8.29 7.50 -4.55
N GLY A 203 -9.55 7.36 -4.11
CA GLY A 203 -10.71 7.72 -4.92
C GLY A 203 -10.68 7.07 -6.31
N ASN A 204 -11.15 7.80 -7.32
CA ASN A 204 -11.21 7.34 -8.71
C ASN A 204 -9.98 7.75 -9.54
N THR A 205 -8.80 7.81 -8.91
CA THR A 205 -7.54 8.19 -9.58
C THR A 205 -6.81 7.00 -10.22
N GLY A 206 -7.12 5.77 -9.80
CA GLY A 206 -6.28 4.61 -10.11
C GLY A 206 -4.95 4.57 -9.33
N ALA A 207 -4.67 5.56 -8.48
CA ALA A 207 -3.51 5.55 -7.60
C ALA A 207 -3.77 4.66 -6.38
N ARG A 208 -2.78 3.83 -6.04
CA ARG A 208 -2.80 2.94 -4.88
C ARG A 208 -2.78 3.75 -3.59
N PHE A 209 -3.64 3.36 -2.66
CA PHE A 209 -3.76 3.98 -1.35
C PHE A 209 -2.98 3.18 -0.30
N GLN A 210 -2.20 3.89 0.52
CA GLN A 210 -1.50 3.31 1.67
C GLN A 210 -2.16 3.81 2.94
N MET A 211 -2.72 2.90 3.75
CA MET A 211 -3.42 3.24 4.98
C MET A 211 -2.43 3.35 6.15
N PRO A 212 -2.11 4.57 6.63
CA PRO A 212 -1.34 4.70 7.86
C PRO A 212 -2.19 4.29 9.06
N THR A 213 -1.57 3.74 10.09
CA THR A 213 -2.21 3.39 11.36
C THR A 213 -1.65 4.22 12.52
N ALA A 214 -2.39 4.29 13.63
CA ALA A 214 -1.88 4.86 14.87
C ALA A 214 -1.07 3.84 15.70
N ILE A 215 -0.79 2.67 15.14
CA ILE A 215 -0.20 1.52 15.82
C ILE A 215 1.04 1.08 15.05
N LYS A 216 2.18 0.90 15.72
CA LYS A 216 3.33 0.21 15.14
C LYS A 216 3.27 -1.24 15.58
N ALA A 217 3.16 -2.16 14.63
CA ALA A 217 3.05 -3.60 14.92
C ALA A 217 4.06 -4.44 14.13
N SER A 218 5.02 -3.83 13.43
CA SER A 218 6.06 -4.53 12.65
C SER A 218 6.94 -5.45 13.50
N THR A 219 7.02 -5.19 14.81
CA THR A 219 7.77 -5.99 15.79
C THR A 219 6.86 -6.86 16.66
N ALA A 220 5.54 -6.92 16.39
CA ALA A 220 4.59 -7.75 17.15
C ALA A 220 4.95 -9.25 17.10
N LYS A 221 5.66 -9.68 16.06
CA LYS A 221 6.25 -11.03 15.95
C LYS A 221 7.17 -11.40 17.12
N ASN A 222 7.76 -10.42 17.79
CA ASN A 222 8.64 -10.61 18.95
C ASN A 222 7.88 -10.53 20.28
N GLY A 223 6.56 -10.48 20.25
CA GLY A 223 5.68 -10.36 21.42
C GLY A 223 4.79 -9.12 21.35
N THR A 224 3.57 -9.25 21.87
CA THR A 224 2.54 -8.19 21.84
C THR A 224 2.93 -6.95 22.64
N ALA A 225 3.87 -7.05 23.58
CA ALA A 225 4.45 -5.92 24.31
C ALA A 225 5.18 -4.91 23.40
N ASN A 226 5.60 -5.32 22.19
CA ASN A 226 6.28 -4.45 21.24
C ASN A 226 5.30 -3.67 20.34
N ILE A 227 3.99 -3.82 20.56
CA ILE A 227 2.97 -3.05 19.85
C ILE A 227 2.89 -1.68 20.50
N GLU A 228 3.18 -0.64 19.71
CA GLU A 228 3.30 0.72 20.21
C GLU A 228 2.25 1.64 19.59
N TYR A 229 1.77 2.59 20.38
CA TYR A 229 1.04 3.73 19.84
C TYR A 229 1.99 4.71 19.15
N SER A 230 1.61 5.22 17.98
CA SER A 230 2.36 6.24 17.26
C SER A 230 1.54 7.50 17.07
N ASN A 231 1.89 8.53 17.83
CA ASN A 231 1.33 9.87 17.67
C ASN A 231 1.95 10.63 16.48
N SER A 232 2.99 10.10 15.85
CA SER A 232 3.70 10.78 14.76
C SER A 232 2.90 10.74 13.46
N LYS A 233 2.86 11.88 12.75
CA LYS A 233 2.32 11.98 11.39
C LYS A 233 3.15 11.17 10.37
N HIS A 234 4.40 10.82 10.70
CA HIS A 234 5.38 10.24 9.79
C HIS A 234 5.96 8.90 10.26
N SER A 235 5.54 8.35 11.40
CA SER A 235 6.12 7.10 11.94
C SER A 235 5.12 6.14 12.57
N GLY A 236 3.86 6.16 12.13
CA GLY A 236 2.91 5.06 12.40
C GLY A 236 3.24 3.81 11.58
N GLY A 237 2.62 2.67 11.90
CA GLY A 237 2.62 1.50 11.02
C GLY A 237 1.82 1.79 9.74
N GLY A 238 2.07 0.99 8.70
CA GLY A 238 1.28 0.99 7.47
C GLY A 238 0.66 -0.38 7.27
N ILE A 239 -0.57 -0.42 6.75
CA ILE A 239 -1.13 -1.66 6.23
C ILE A 239 -0.58 -1.85 4.82
N ASP A 240 0.01 -3.01 4.55
CA ASP A 240 0.56 -3.34 3.23
C ASP A 240 -0.53 -3.28 2.15
N ILE A 241 -1.63 -4.03 2.34
CA ILE A 241 -2.80 -3.96 1.46
C ILE A 241 -4.09 -3.93 2.29
N LEU A 242 -4.86 -2.85 2.15
CA LEU A 242 -6.25 -2.78 2.59
C LEU A 242 -7.16 -3.06 1.40
N ALA A 243 -8.07 -4.02 1.52
CA ALA A 243 -8.94 -4.44 0.42
C ALA A 243 -10.39 -4.64 0.85
N ARG A 244 -11.28 -4.62 -0.13
CA ARG A 244 -12.65 -5.12 -0.04
C ARG A 244 -12.69 -6.55 -0.59
N MET A 245 -13.34 -7.45 0.12
CA MET A 245 -13.44 -8.86 -0.25
C MET A 245 -14.88 -9.36 -0.16
N GLY A 246 -15.34 -10.05 -1.21
CA GLY A 246 -16.70 -10.58 -1.32
C GLY A 246 -17.58 -9.76 -2.26
N SER A 247 -18.88 -10.08 -2.31
CA SER A 247 -19.83 -9.47 -3.24
C SER A 247 -21.08 -8.91 -2.53
N GLY A 248 -21.61 -7.81 -3.06
CA GLY A 248 -22.84 -7.18 -2.57
C GLY A 248 -22.79 -6.86 -1.07
N LYS A 249 -23.84 -7.24 -0.34
CA LYS A 249 -23.92 -7.06 1.13
C LYS A 249 -22.93 -7.95 1.91
N GLY A 250 -22.36 -8.97 1.26
CA GLY A 250 -21.36 -9.84 1.83
C GLY A 250 -19.94 -9.28 1.77
N THR A 251 -19.71 -8.14 1.11
CA THR A 251 -18.39 -7.52 1.03
C THR A 251 -17.91 -7.07 2.41
N LYS A 252 -16.68 -7.45 2.79
CA LYS A 252 -16.01 -7.10 4.05
C LYS A 252 -14.69 -6.39 3.77
N LEU A 253 -14.19 -5.67 4.77
CA LEU A 253 -12.80 -5.19 4.75
C LEU A 253 -11.84 -6.33 5.06
N ALA A 254 -10.69 -6.32 4.40
CA ALA A 254 -9.59 -7.23 4.63
C ALA A 254 -8.28 -6.44 4.77
N VAL A 255 -7.58 -6.72 5.85
CA VAL A 255 -6.21 -6.26 6.12
C VAL A 255 -5.28 -7.39 5.75
N LEU A 256 -4.45 -7.18 4.73
CA LEU A 256 -3.47 -8.15 4.25
C LEU A 256 -2.09 -7.67 4.70
N GLU A 257 -1.40 -8.52 5.47
CA GLU A 257 0.00 -8.36 5.86
C GLU A 257 0.85 -9.32 5.04
N LEU A 258 1.87 -8.79 4.38
CA LEU A 258 2.67 -9.49 3.39
C LEU A 258 4.03 -9.87 4.00
N LYS A 259 4.55 -11.05 3.64
CA LYS A 259 5.97 -11.36 3.76
C LYS A 259 6.46 -12.02 2.48
N ASP A 260 7.65 -11.61 2.04
CA ASP A 260 8.27 -12.06 0.79
C ASP A 260 8.77 -13.52 0.82
N SER A 261 8.81 -14.12 2.02
CA SER A 261 9.35 -15.46 2.25
C SER A 261 8.77 -16.07 3.52
N TYR A 262 8.75 -17.41 3.56
CA TYR A 262 8.54 -18.12 4.82
C TYR A 262 9.85 -18.16 5.61
N SER A 263 9.79 -17.80 6.90
CA SER A 263 10.91 -17.90 7.82
C SER A 263 10.51 -18.59 9.11
N LYS A 264 11.37 -19.48 9.63
CA LYS A 264 11.16 -20.09 10.95
C LYS A 264 11.26 -19.08 12.10
N SER A 265 11.95 -17.95 11.93
CA SER A 265 12.02 -16.89 12.95
C SER A 265 10.76 -16.02 12.95
N GLU A 266 10.09 -15.94 11.78
CA GLU A 266 8.87 -15.18 11.51
C GLU A 266 7.80 -16.06 10.84
N PRO A 267 7.35 -17.14 11.50
CA PRO A 267 6.26 -17.96 10.99
C PRO A 267 4.95 -17.17 10.90
N PRO A 268 4.00 -17.63 10.08
CA PRO A 268 2.73 -16.97 9.84
C PRO A 268 1.93 -16.67 11.10
N GLU A 269 2.01 -17.51 12.14
CA GLU A 269 1.37 -17.24 13.43
C GLU A 269 1.87 -15.95 14.05
N LYS A 270 3.18 -15.68 13.95
CA LYS A 270 3.77 -14.46 14.50
C LYS A 270 3.38 -13.23 13.68
N VAL A 271 3.36 -13.37 12.36
CA VAL A 271 2.96 -12.28 11.44
C VAL A 271 1.47 -11.95 11.61
N MET A 272 0.64 -12.93 11.94
CA MET A 272 -0.78 -12.73 12.19
C MET A 272 -1.05 -11.71 13.31
N HIS A 273 -0.17 -11.55 14.29
CA HIS A 273 -0.32 -10.50 15.30
C HIS A 273 -0.34 -9.09 14.69
N GLN A 274 0.48 -8.85 13.66
CA GLN A 274 0.51 -7.57 12.98
C GLN A 274 -0.79 -7.32 12.19
N ALA A 275 -1.27 -8.32 11.44
CA ALA A 275 -2.55 -8.25 10.74
C ALA A 275 -3.72 -8.03 11.71
N VAL A 276 -3.76 -8.72 12.85
CA VAL A 276 -4.77 -8.55 13.90
C VAL A 276 -4.69 -7.17 14.54
N ALA A 277 -3.48 -6.66 14.81
CA ALA A 277 -3.30 -5.34 15.40
C ALA A 277 -3.87 -4.24 14.47
N TYR A 278 -3.57 -4.33 13.18
CA TYR A 278 -4.08 -3.38 12.19
C TYR A 278 -5.59 -3.55 11.94
N ALA A 279 -6.11 -4.78 11.88
CA ALA A 279 -7.55 -5.02 11.78
C ALA A 279 -8.30 -4.46 13.01
N THR A 280 -7.73 -4.59 14.21
CA THR A 280 -8.27 -3.99 15.44
C THR A 280 -8.30 -2.47 15.32
N PHE A 281 -7.22 -1.84 14.84
CA PHE A 281 -7.20 -0.39 14.63
C PHE A 281 -8.28 0.06 13.63
N ILE A 282 -8.46 -0.64 12.50
CA ILE A 282 -9.52 -0.32 11.53
C ILE A 282 -10.90 -0.48 12.15
N ARG A 283 -11.14 -1.51 12.98
CA ARG A 283 -12.40 -1.65 13.73
C ARG A 283 -12.65 -0.44 14.61
N GLU A 284 -11.68 -0.06 15.44
CA GLU A 284 -11.82 1.07 16.37
C GLU A 284 -12.04 2.39 15.61
N LEU A 285 -11.38 2.57 14.47
CA LEU A 285 -11.59 3.71 13.58
C LEU A 285 -13.03 3.76 13.06
N LEU A 286 -13.55 2.64 12.57
CA LEU A 286 -14.90 2.56 12.03
C LEU A 286 -15.98 2.70 13.11
N LYS A 287 -15.71 2.30 14.36
CA LYS A 287 -16.63 2.51 15.48
C LYS A 287 -16.47 3.88 16.16
N SER A 288 -15.58 4.74 15.67
CA SER A 288 -15.43 6.11 16.15
C SER A 288 -16.37 7.09 15.44
N ASP A 289 -16.46 8.32 15.95
CA ASP A 289 -17.33 9.37 15.40
C ASP A 289 -17.03 9.72 13.93
N CYS A 290 -15.80 9.50 13.46
CA CYS A 290 -15.42 9.71 12.05
C CYS A 290 -15.52 8.45 11.19
N GLY A 291 -15.98 7.33 11.75
CA GLY A 291 -16.02 6.02 11.11
C GLY A 291 -16.81 6.00 9.80
N GLU A 292 -17.97 6.64 9.75
CA GLU A 292 -18.82 6.68 8.55
C GLU A 292 -18.11 7.36 7.35
N LYS A 293 -17.30 8.40 7.62
CA LYS A 293 -16.49 9.05 6.57
C LYS A 293 -15.46 8.07 5.99
N TRP A 294 -14.79 7.32 6.87
CA TRP A 294 -13.82 6.31 6.48
C TRP A 294 -14.45 5.12 5.76
N TRP A 295 -15.63 4.67 6.21
CA TRP A 295 -16.40 3.61 5.57
C TRP A 295 -16.73 3.94 4.11
N LYS A 296 -17.21 5.17 3.88
CA LYS A 296 -17.45 5.69 2.53
C LYS A 296 -16.16 5.78 1.72
N PHE A 297 -15.08 6.33 2.29
CA PHE A 297 -13.78 6.41 1.63
C PHE A 297 -13.22 5.04 1.22
N PHE A 298 -13.40 4.03 2.07
CA PHE A 298 -13.03 2.65 1.76
C PHE A 298 -13.89 2.00 0.68
N GLY A 299 -14.87 2.72 0.12
CA GLY A 299 -15.68 2.31 -1.03
C GLY A 299 -16.92 1.51 -0.66
N PHE A 300 -17.41 1.64 0.58
CA PHE A 300 -18.68 1.06 1.00
C PHE A 300 -19.81 2.08 0.91
N GLY A 301 -20.99 1.62 0.50
CA GLY A 301 -22.23 2.38 0.59
C GLY A 301 -23.03 2.00 1.83
N GLY A 302 -23.97 2.87 2.21
CA GLY A 302 -24.81 2.69 3.39
C GLY A 302 -24.03 2.85 4.70
N ASN A 303 -24.69 2.53 5.81
CA ASN A 303 -24.12 2.67 7.15
C ASN A 303 -23.17 1.51 7.47
N ILE A 304 -22.28 1.73 8.42
CA ILE A 304 -21.45 0.66 8.98
C ILE A 304 -22.37 -0.42 9.59
N PRO A 305 -22.14 -1.71 9.30
CA PRO A 305 -22.95 -2.79 9.89
C PRO A 305 -22.93 -2.75 11.42
N GLN A 306 -24.08 -3.05 12.03
CA GLN A 306 -24.19 -3.17 13.49
C GLN A 306 -23.16 -4.17 14.04
N LYS A 307 -23.06 -5.34 13.39
CA LYS A 307 -22.00 -6.34 13.57
C LYS A 307 -21.00 -6.26 12.42
N LEU A 308 -19.86 -5.65 12.68
CA LEU A 308 -18.76 -5.52 11.74
C LEU A 308 -17.91 -6.79 11.75
N GLU A 309 -17.49 -7.22 10.55
CA GLU A 309 -16.50 -8.28 10.38
C GLU A 309 -15.35 -7.72 9.55
N ILE A 310 -14.12 -7.87 10.06
CA ILE A 310 -12.88 -7.50 9.36
C ILE A 310 -12.02 -8.75 9.22
N LYS A 311 -11.49 -8.99 8.03
CA LYS A 311 -10.57 -10.10 7.78
C LYS A 311 -9.13 -9.65 8.07
N ALA A 312 -8.40 -10.42 8.86
CA ALA A 312 -6.95 -10.28 9.05
C ALA A 312 -6.27 -11.44 8.33
N ILE A 313 -5.53 -11.13 7.26
CA ILE A 313 -5.00 -12.13 6.34
C ILE A 313 -3.49 -11.99 6.25
N VAL A 314 -2.77 -13.11 6.41
CA VAL A 314 -1.34 -13.18 6.12
C VAL A 314 -1.14 -13.67 4.69
N VAL A 315 -0.31 -12.97 3.91
CA VAL A 315 0.02 -13.33 2.54
C VAL A 315 1.50 -13.67 2.45
N MET A 316 1.81 -14.88 2.00
CA MET A 316 3.18 -15.42 1.94
C MET A 316 3.34 -16.35 0.72
N PRO A 317 4.57 -16.59 0.24
CA PRO A 317 4.84 -17.71 -0.65
C PRO A 317 4.47 -19.06 0.00
N TYR A 318 4.06 -20.04 -0.81
CA TYR A 318 3.78 -21.39 -0.33
C TYR A 318 4.98 -22.04 0.37
N ASP A 319 4.73 -22.60 1.56
CA ASP A 319 5.64 -23.50 2.25
C ASP A 319 4.83 -24.71 2.78
N ALA A 320 5.32 -25.92 2.51
CA ALA A 320 4.67 -27.15 2.93
C ALA A 320 4.53 -27.24 4.46
N ASN A 321 5.49 -26.67 5.19
CA ASN A 321 5.60 -26.69 6.65
C ASN A 321 4.90 -25.52 7.33
N ALA A 322 4.33 -24.58 6.57
CA ALA A 322 3.59 -23.48 7.14
C ALA A 322 2.42 -24.00 7.98
N LYS A 323 2.45 -23.67 9.27
CA LYS A 323 1.34 -23.94 10.17
C LYS A 323 0.25 -22.90 9.90
N THR A 324 -0.98 -23.38 9.85
CA THR A 324 -2.13 -22.62 9.33
C THR A 324 -3.39 -22.81 10.16
N ASN A 325 -3.24 -23.36 11.36
CA ASN A 325 -4.34 -23.74 12.25
C ASN A 325 -5.20 -22.55 12.66
N PHE A 326 -4.69 -21.32 12.51
CA PHE A 326 -5.44 -20.09 12.75
C PHE A 326 -6.49 -19.77 11.67
N GLY A 327 -6.42 -20.37 10.48
CA GLY A 327 -7.35 -20.09 9.40
C GLY A 327 -8.79 -20.38 9.81
N GLY A 328 -9.67 -19.40 9.58
CA GLY A 328 -11.08 -19.47 9.94
C GLY A 328 -11.37 -19.19 11.42
N MET A 329 -10.36 -18.97 12.26
CA MET A 329 -10.61 -18.52 13.64
C MET A 329 -11.32 -17.18 13.63
N GLU A 330 -12.33 -17.07 14.49
CA GLU A 330 -13.08 -15.83 14.73
C GLU A 330 -12.69 -15.28 16.09
N LEU A 331 -12.16 -14.05 16.10
CA LEU A 331 -11.78 -13.33 17.30
C LEU A 331 -12.90 -12.34 17.65
N PRO A 332 -13.74 -12.62 18.66
CA PRO A 332 -14.79 -11.71 19.06
C PRO A 332 -14.20 -10.43 19.69
N ILE A 333 -14.79 -9.29 19.33
CA ILE A 333 -14.47 -7.98 19.90
C ILE A 333 -15.78 -7.21 20.09
N ASP A 334 -16.26 -7.18 21.32
CA ASP A 334 -17.62 -6.73 21.65
C ASP A 334 -18.67 -7.50 20.81
N ASN A 335 -19.45 -6.81 19.99
CA ASN A 335 -20.42 -7.41 19.07
C ASN A 335 -19.85 -7.66 17.65
N ASP A 336 -18.61 -7.27 17.39
CA ASP A 336 -17.92 -7.41 16.10
C ASP A 336 -16.97 -8.61 16.09
N THR A 337 -16.33 -8.87 14.95
CA THR A 337 -15.44 -10.02 14.78
C THR A 337 -14.25 -9.70 13.88
N ILE A 338 -13.06 -10.16 14.27
CA ILE A 338 -11.91 -10.25 13.37
C ILE A 338 -11.76 -11.71 12.94
N LYS A 339 -11.86 -11.98 11.63
CA LYS A 339 -11.74 -13.32 11.06
C LYS A 339 -10.33 -13.53 10.51
N LEU A 340 -9.66 -14.60 10.94
CA LEU A 340 -8.29 -14.87 10.55
C LEU A 340 -8.24 -15.70 9.26
N GLY A 341 -7.34 -15.33 8.36
CA GLY A 341 -7.14 -16.01 7.10
C GLY A 341 -5.70 -16.00 6.65
N TYR A 342 -5.42 -16.71 5.58
CA TYR A 342 -4.12 -16.75 4.93
C TYR A 342 -4.26 -16.95 3.42
N ILE A 343 -3.27 -16.44 2.69
CA ILE A 343 -3.07 -16.68 1.26
C ILE A 343 -1.62 -17.12 1.09
N TYR A 344 -1.40 -18.42 0.95
CA TYR A 344 -0.12 -18.96 0.51
C TYR A 344 -0.12 -19.04 -1.00
N ARG A 345 0.58 -18.12 -1.64
CA ARG A 345 0.62 -17.94 -3.09
C ARG A 345 1.21 -19.17 -3.78
N SER A 346 0.73 -19.48 -4.98
CA SER A 346 1.15 -20.66 -5.72
C SER A 346 2.66 -20.71 -5.94
N ASP A 347 3.30 -21.85 -5.66
CA ASP A 347 4.68 -22.09 -6.07
C ASP A 347 4.79 -22.48 -7.56
N ILE A 348 6.01 -22.78 -8.03
CA ILE A 348 6.28 -23.18 -9.43
C ILE A 348 5.53 -24.48 -9.81
N GLN A 349 5.19 -25.31 -8.83
CA GLN A 349 4.45 -26.56 -9.02
C GLN A 349 2.93 -26.36 -8.95
N GLY A 350 2.47 -25.13 -8.71
CA GLY A 350 1.05 -24.79 -8.55
C GLY A 350 0.48 -25.09 -7.17
N ASN A 351 1.31 -25.44 -6.18
CA ASN A 351 0.84 -25.70 -4.82
C ASN A 351 0.41 -24.40 -4.15
N GLN A 352 -0.82 -24.36 -3.62
CA GLN A 352 -1.41 -23.19 -2.98
C GLN A 352 -2.19 -23.61 -1.73
N LYS A 353 -2.27 -22.73 -0.72
CA LYS A 353 -3.14 -22.89 0.45
C LYS A 353 -3.86 -21.58 0.73
N ILE A 354 -5.19 -21.59 0.73
CA ILE A 354 -6.01 -20.39 0.97
C ILE A 354 -7.08 -20.67 2.02
N CYS A 355 -7.23 -19.75 2.97
CA CYS A 355 -8.37 -19.68 3.88
C CYS A 355 -8.71 -18.20 4.09
N ILE A 356 -9.90 -17.74 3.67
CA ILE A 356 -10.27 -16.32 3.68
C ILE A 356 -11.60 -16.06 4.37
#